data_AF-A0A973LYY0-F1
#
_entry.id   AF-A0A973LYY0-F1
#
_cell.length_a   1.000
_cell.length_b   1.000
_cell.length_c   1.000
_cell.angle_alpha   90.00
_cell.angle_beta   90.00
_cell.angle_gamma   90.00
#
_symmetry.space_group_name_H-M   'P 1'
#
loop_
_entity.id
_entity.type
_entity.pdbx_description
1 polymer ?
#
loop_
_entity_poly.entity_id
_entity_poly.type
_entity_poly.pdbx_seq_one_letter_code
_entity_poly.pdbx_strand_id
1 'polypeptide(L)'
;ASDIPAFRKVLGEGQAGALYANGDAASLAREAAALLDAPERRAKLAAEALVAVRKYDWSTVARDVVRVYETVTTSGAGRVEEDL
;
A
#
# COMPACT_ATOMS: atom_id res chain seq x y z
N ALA A 1 -2.81 1.56 -12.61
CA ALA A 1 -2.54 2.86 -11.99
C ALA A 1 -1.40 3.54 -12.74
N SER A 2 -1.24 4.87 -12.66
CA SER A 2 -0.03 5.49 -13.22
C SER A 2 1.22 4.99 -12.50
N ASP A 3 2.37 5.04 -13.17
CA ASP A 3 3.66 4.56 -12.68
C ASP A 3 4.37 5.52 -11.71
N ILE A 4 3.62 6.42 -11.05
CA ILE A 4 4.18 7.28 -10.02
C ILE A 4 4.72 6.44 -8.84
N PRO A 5 5.79 6.90 -8.14
CA PRO A 5 6.48 6.08 -7.13
C PRO A 5 5.56 5.53 -6.03
N ALA A 6 4.58 6.32 -5.58
CA ALA A 6 3.63 5.89 -4.56
C ALA A 6 2.80 4.68 -5.02
N PHE A 7 2.29 4.69 -6.25
CA PHE A 7 1.49 3.59 -6.80
C PHE A 7 2.33 2.36 -7.11
N ARG A 8 3.55 2.53 -7.63
CA ARG A 8 4.49 1.42 -7.80
C ARG A 8 4.73 0.69 -6.49
N LYS A 9 4.98 1.43 -5.41
CA LYS A 9 5.18 0.87 -4.06
C LYS A 9 3.93 0.14 -3.54
N VAL A 10 2.74 0.72 -3.71
CA VAL A 10 1.47 0.09 -3.27
C VAL A 10 1.21 -1.20 -4.05
N LEU A 11 1.47 -1.19 -5.36
CA LEU A 11 1.24 -2.32 -6.26
C LEU A 11 2.39 -3.33 -6.30
N GLY A 12 3.44 -3.17 -5.48
CA GLY A 12 4.59 -4.08 -5.47
C GLY A 12 5.28 -4.16 -6.83
N GLU A 13 5.56 -3.01 -7.44
CA GLU A 13 6.18 -2.90 -8.77
C GLU A 13 5.38 -3.59 -9.90
N GLY A 14 4.05 -3.67 -9.73
CA GLY A 14 3.13 -4.19 -10.74
C GLY A 14 2.63 -5.62 -10.49
N GLN A 15 3.09 -6.27 -9.41
CA GLN A 15 2.61 -7.58 -8.98
C GLN A 15 1.11 -7.55 -8.64
N ALA A 16 0.70 -6.58 -7.81
CA ALA A 16 -0.68 -6.45 -7.35
C ALA A 16 -1.58 -5.58 -8.26
N GLY A 17 -1.13 -5.23 -9.47
CA GLY A 17 -1.94 -4.46 -10.42
C GLY A 17 -1.14 -3.88 -11.58
N ALA A 18 -1.81 -3.60 -12.68
CA ALA A 18 -1.15 -3.05 -13.86
C ALA A 18 -0.75 -1.57 -13.69
N LEU A 19 0.40 -1.21 -14.28
CA LEU A 19 0.95 0.13 -14.31
C LEU A 19 0.95 0.68 -15.74
N TYR A 20 0.72 1.99 -15.89
CA TYR A 20 0.81 2.70 -17.17
C TYR A 20 1.60 4.00 -16.99
N ALA A 21 2.16 4.54 -18.08
CA ALA A 21 2.99 5.73 -18.02
C ALA A 21 2.19 6.97 -17.57
N ASN A 22 2.70 7.69 -16.55
CA ASN A 22 2.04 8.87 -16.01
C ASN A 22 1.86 9.97 -17.09
N GLY A 23 0.64 10.48 -17.22
CA GLY A 23 0.29 11.49 -18.23
C GLY A 23 0.08 10.96 -19.66
N ASP A 24 0.20 9.64 -19.89
CA ASP A 24 0.00 9.04 -21.21
C ASP A 24 -1.34 8.30 -21.29
N ALA A 25 -2.33 8.94 -21.94
CA ALA A 25 -3.65 8.36 -22.18
C ALA A 25 -3.61 7.15 -23.12
N ALA A 26 -2.68 7.10 -24.07
CA ALA A 26 -2.55 5.97 -24.97
C ALA A 26 -1.95 4.75 -24.24
N SER A 27 -1.00 4.96 -23.33
CA SER A 27 -0.50 3.90 -22.43
C SER A 27 -1.61 3.34 -21.55
N LEU A 28 -2.45 4.21 -20.96
CA LEU A 28 -3.61 3.78 -20.20
C LEU A 28 -4.58 2.94 -21.04
N ALA A 29 -4.94 3.41 -22.24
CA ALA A 29 -5.89 2.72 -23.11
C ALA A 29 -5.38 1.33 -23.50
N ARG A 30 -4.10 1.20 -23.87
CA ARG A 30 -3.48 -0.09 -24.21
C ARG A 30 -3.51 -1.06 -23.02
N GLU A 31 -3.13 -0.58 -21.83
CA GLU A 31 -3.07 -1.43 -20.65
C GLU A 31 -4.47 -1.89 -20.19
N ALA A 32 -5.46 -1.00 -20.25
CA ALA A 32 -6.83 -1.32 -19.95
C ALA A 32 -7.41 -2.35 -20.95
N ALA A 33 -7.20 -2.16 -22.25
CA ALA A 33 -7.63 -3.11 -23.28
C ALA A 33 -6.98 -4.48 -23.06
N ALA A 34 -5.66 -4.53 -22.84
CA ALA A 34 -4.94 -5.77 -22.59
C ALA A 34 -5.46 -6.54 -21.36
N LEU A 35 -5.92 -5.84 -20.31
CA LEU A 35 -6.54 -6.48 -19.14
C LEU A 35 -7.98 -6.95 -19.39
N LEU A 36 -8.71 -6.28 -20.27
CA LEU A 36 -10.05 -6.72 -20.66
C LEU A 36 -9.98 -8.00 -21.49
N ASP A 37 -9.02 -8.07 -22.41
CA ASP A 37 -8.79 -9.21 -23.31
C ASP A 37 -8.16 -10.43 -22.61
N ALA A 38 -7.51 -10.25 -21.46
CA ALA A 38 -6.82 -11.31 -20.72
C ALA A 38 -7.45 -11.58 -19.33
N PRO A 39 -8.57 -12.32 -19.25
CA PRO A 39 -9.27 -12.59 -17.99
C PRO A 39 -8.40 -13.35 -16.98
N GLU A 40 -7.53 -14.27 -17.42
CA GLU A 40 -6.62 -15.00 -16.54
C GLU A 40 -5.58 -14.08 -15.89
N ARG A 41 -4.98 -13.17 -16.68
CA ARG A 41 -4.07 -12.15 -16.18
C ARG A 41 -4.77 -11.25 -15.16
N ARG A 42 -6.00 -10.83 -15.46
CA ARG A 42 -6.83 -10.04 -14.54
C ARG A 42 -7.10 -10.78 -13.23
N ALA A 43 -7.43 -12.07 -13.29
CA ALA A 43 -7.64 -12.90 -12.10
C ALA A 43 -6.38 -13.06 -11.26
N LYS A 44 -5.21 -13.26 -11.90
CA LYS A 44 -3.92 -13.33 -11.21
C LYS A 44 -3.61 -12.04 -10.45
N LEU A 45 -3.72 -10.89 -11.11
CA LEU A 45 -3.50 -9.58 -10.48
C LEU A 45 -4.46 -9.36 -9.31
N ALA A 46 -5.74 -9.74 -9.45
CA ALA A 46 -6.72 -9.63 -8.39
C ALA A 46 -6.36 -10.51 -7.17
N ALA A 47 -5.89 -11.75 -7.40
CA ALA A 47 -5.44 -12.62 -6.32
C ALA A 47 -4.22 -12.05 -5.59
N GLU A 48 -3.23 -11.53 -6.33
CA GLU A 48 -2.06 -10.87 -5.74
C GLU A 48 -2.44 -9.59 -4.97
N ALA A 49 -3.40 -8.81 -5.48
CA ALA A 49 -3.93 -7.64 -4.80
C ALA A 49 -4.62 -7.97 -3.46
N LEU A 50 -5.40 -9.05 -3.42
CA LEU A 50 -6.06 -9.52 -2.19
C LEU A 50 -5.06 -9.97 -1.11
N VAL A 51 -3.88 -10.42 -1.50
CA VAL A 51 -2.80 -10.70 -0.55
C VAL A 51 -2.14 -9.39 -0.12
N ALA A 52 -1.80 -8.53 -1.09
CA ALA A 52 -1.10 -7.27 -0.84
C ALA A 52 -1.90 -6.31 0.04
N VAL A 53 -3.24 -6.29 -0.04
CA VAL A 53 -4.07 -5.36 0.74
C VAL A 53 -4.07 -5.65 2.24
N ARG A 54 -3.77 -6.88 2.67
CA ARG A 54 -3.82 -7.29 4.09
C ARG A 54 -2.92 -6.45 5.00
N LYS A 55 -1.80 -5.93 4.49
CA LYS A 55 -0.89 -5.05 5.25
C LYS A 55 -1.48 -3.65 5.49
N TYR A 56 -2.49 -3.26 4.72
CA TYR A 56 -3.17 -1.97 4.83
C TYR A 56 -4.49 -2.08 5.62
N ASP A 57 -4.84 -3.27 6.11
CA ASP A 57 -6.02 -3.47 6.94
C ASP A 57 -5.91 -2.70 8.27
N TRP A 58 -7.03 -2.12 8.74
CA TRP A 58 -7.06 -1.32 9.97
C TRP A 58 -6.60 -2.11 11.19
N SER A 59 -6.84 -3.42 11.25
CA SER A 59 -6.36 -4.26 12.35
C SER A 59 -4.82 -4.34 12.41
N THR A 60 -4.14 -4.20 11.26
CA THR A 60 -2.68 -4.15 11.18
C THR A 60 -2.17 -2.75 11.52
N VAL A 61 -2.72 -1.73 10.87
CA VAL A 61 -2.29 -0.33 11.07
C VAL A 61 -2.48 0.11 12.52
N ALA A 62 -3.60 -0.24 13.16
CA ALA A 62 -3.85 0.12 14.55
C ALA A 62 -2.82 -0.51 15.51
N ARG A 63 -2.42 -1.77 15.28
CA ARG A 63 -1.41 -2.45 16.10
C ARG A 63 -0.04 -1.78 15.99
N ASP A 64 0.37 -1.42 14.78
CA ASP A 64 1.64 -0.74 14.55
C ASP A 64 1.66 0.65 15.20
N VAL A 65 0.55 1.38 15.14
CA VAL A 65 0.40 2.68 15.81
C VAL A 65 0.46 2.55 17.34
N VAL A 66 -0.25 1.57 17.92
CA VAL A 66 -0.20 1.30 19.36
C VAL A 66 1.23 1.00 19.83
N ARG A 67 1.99 0.20 19.08
CA ARG A 67 3.39 -0.10 19.43
C ARG A 67 4.26 1.17 19.51
N VAL A 68 4.04 2.15 18.63
CA VAL A 68 4.75 3.43 18.69
C VAL A 68 4.38 4.20 19.96
N TYR A 69 3.08 4.25 20.30
CA TYR A 69 2.64 4.86 21.56
C TYR A 69 3.24 4.17 22.78
N GLU A 70 3.20 2.84 22.84
CA GLU A 70 3.82 2.04 23.91
C GLU A 70 5.31 2.38 24.05
N THR A 71 6.05 2.40 22.93
CA THR A 71 7.48 2.72 22.92
C THR A 71 7.78 4.11 23.50
N VAL A 72 7.00 5.13 23.13
CA VAL A 72 7.16 6.50 23.66
C VAL A 72 6.79 6.57 25.13
N THR A 73 5.70 5.93 25.55
CA THR A 73 5.25 5.94 26.96
C THR A 73 6.22 5.21 27.90
N THR A 74 6.80 4.09 27.46
CA THR A 74 7.85 3.38 28.22
C THR A 74 9.17 4.16 28.26
N SER A 75 9.48 4.90 27.20
CA SER A 75 10.71 5.73 27.12
C SER A 75 10.57 7.09 27.83
N GLY A 76 9.34 7.53 28.12
CA GLY A 76 9.00 8.81 28.76
C GLY A 76 8.87 8.76 30.28
N ALA A 77 9.12 7.62 30.94
CA ALA A 77 9.09 7.49 32.40
C ALA A 77 10.32 8.14 33.11
N GLY A 78 10.94 9.14 32.48
CA GLY A 78 11.95 10.00 33.08
C GLY A 78 11.28 11.13 33.87
N ARG A 79 11.18 10.94 35.19
CA ARG A 79 10.96 11.93 36.25
C ARG A 79 10.27 13.23 35.84
N VAL A 80 8.97 13.32 36.14
CA VAL A 80 8.36 14.61 36.47
C VAL A 80 8.76 14.88 37.94
N GLU A 81 9.82 15.65 38.15
CA GLU A 81 10.00 16.31 39.45
C GLU A 81 8.94 17.41 39.51
N GLU A 82 7.91 17.19 40.35
CA GLU A 82 7.02 18.24 40.80
C GLU A 82 7.84 19.18 41.69
N ASP A 83 8.19 20.35 41.15
CA ASP A 83 8.70 21.48 41.93
C ASP A 83 7.55 22.04 42.79
N LEU A 84 7.58 21.73 44.09
CA LEU A 84 6.84 22.40 45.16
C LEU A 84 7.78 22.79 46.30
#